data_AF-A0A088B396-F1
#
_entry.id   AF-A0A088B396-F1
#
_cell.length_a   1.000
_cell.length_b   1.000
_cell.length_c   1.000
_cell.angle_alpha   90.00
_cell.angle_beta   90.00
_cell.angle_gamma   90.00
#
_symmetry.space_group_name_H-M   'P 1'
#
loop_
_entity.id
_entity.type
_entity.pdbx_description
1 polymer ?
#
loop_
_entity_poly.entity_id
_entity_poly.type
_entity_poly.pdbx_seq_one_letter_code
_entity_poly.pdbx_strand_id
1 'polypeptide(L)'
;MSALREILVSEAGGGLVLMASAALALAVANSQLSDTYFAALKFHIGPLSVLHWINDALMAVFFLLVGLEIKREVLDGRLRTWPDRILPGLAALGGMAAPAFVYAAVNWNSPETLRGWAIPAATDIAFALGVLALLGSRVPVPPRSS
;
A
#
# COMPACT_ATOMS: atom_id res chain seq x y z
N MET A 1 5.86 -2.80 -29.99
CA MET A 1 5.90 -1.76 -28.93
C MET A 1 4.56 -1.56 -28.19
N SER A 2 3.60 -2.51 -28.24
CA SER A 2 2.26 -2.34 -27.63
C SER A 2 2.09 -3.03 -26.26
N ALA A 3 2.68 -4.21 -26.08
CA ALA A 3 2.46 -5.04 -24.88
C ALA A 3 2.92 -4.39 -23.56
N LEU A 4 4.04 -3.66 -23.56
CA LEU A 4 4.51 -2.93 -22.37
C LEU A 4 3.52 -1.83 -21.94
N ARG A 5 2.90 -1.12 -22.90
CA ARG A 5 1.92 -0.07 -22.62
C ARG A 5 0.59 -0.64 -22.14
N GLU A 6 0.19 -1.78 -22.70
CA GLU A 6 -1.03 -2.48 -22.32
C GLU A 6 -0.94 -3.09 -20.91
N ILE A 7 0.24 -3.63 -20.56
CA ILE A 7 0.55 -4.06 -19.19
C ILE A 7 0.51 -2.85 -18.26
N LEU A 8 1.22 -1.76 -18.58
CA LEU A 8 1.27 -0.52 -17.76
C LEU A 8 -0.09 0.16 -17.54
N VAL A 9 -1.05 0.00 -18.46
CA VAL A 9 -2.39 0.58 -18.36
C VAL A 9 -3.36 -0.34 -17.60
N SER A 10 -3.04 -1.62 -17.47
CA SER A 10 -3.84 -2.57 -16.68
C SER A 10 -3.52 -2.50 -15.18
N GLU A 11 -4.48 -2.88 -14.31
CA GLU A 11 -4.26 -3.00 -12.85
C GLU A 11 -3.02 -3.87 -12.50
N ALA A 12 -2.69 -4.84 -13.36
CA ALA A 12 -1.51 -5.68 -13.23
C ALA A 12 -0.18 -4.93 -13.47
N GLY A 13 -0.16 -3.90 -14.31
CA GLY A 13 1.04 -3.12 -14.60
C GLY A 13 1.54 -2.31 -13.43
N GLY A 14 0.61 -1.73 -12.65
CA GLY A 14 0.95 -0.99 -11.44
C GLY A 14 1.70 -1.86 -10.43
N GLY A 15 1.20 -3.08 -10.19
CA GLY A 15 1.84 -4.04 -9.30
C GLY A 15 3.23 -4.49 -9.77
N LEU A 16 3.39 -4.77 -11.08
CA LEU A 16 4.68 -5.14 -11.66
C LEU A 16 5.72 -4.02 -11.56
N VAL A 17 5.32 -2.77 -11.83
CA VAL A 17 6.21 -1.61 -11.70
C VAL A 17 6.62 -1.41 -10.24
N LEU A 18 5.69 -1.58 -9.30
CA LEU A 18 5.99 -1.49 -7.86
C LEU A 18 7.00 -2.56 -7.45
N MET A 19 6.81 -3.82 -7.87
CA MET A 19 7.75 -4.91 -7.59
C MET A 19 9.12 -4.67 -8.20
N ALA A 20 9.19 -4.22 -9.45
CA ALA A 20 10.44 -3.87 -10.12
C ALA A 20 11.16 -2.73 -9.40
N SER A 21 10.42 -1.69 -8.98
CA SER A 21 10.95 -0.55 -8.22
C SER A 21 11.53 -0.99 -6.87
N ALA A 22 10.82 -1.87 -6.15
CA ALA A 22 11.29 -2.43 -4.89
C ALA A 22 12.56 -3.28 -5.07
N ALA A 23 12.60 -4.14 -6.11
CA ALA A 23 13.78 -4.95 -6.42
C ALA A 23 14.99 -4.09 -6.78
N LEU A 24 14.81 -3.03 -7.58
CA LEU A 24 15.86 -2.06 -7.89
C LEU A 24 16.33 -1.32 -6.65
N ALA A 25 15.42 -0.89 -5.78
CA ALA A 25 15.77 -0.22 -4.53
C ALA A 25 16.61 -1.13 -3.63
N LEU A 26 16.26 -2.42 -3.51
CA LEU A 26 17.05 -3.40 -2.77
C LEU A 26 18.42 -3.63 -3.41
N ALA A 27 18.52 -3.73 -4.74
CA ALA A 27 19.79 -3.89 -5.43
C ALA A 27 20.72 -2.70 -5.20
N VAL A 28 20.21 -1.46 -5.29
CA VAL A 28 20.98 -0.24 -5.02
C VAL A 28 21.40 -0.18 -3.54
N ALA A 29 20.49 -0.48 -2.61
CA ALA A 29 20.77 -0.43 -1.17
C ALA A 29 21.82 -1.45 -0.71
N ASN A 30 22.00 -2.56 -1.43
CA ASN A 30 23.02 -3.59 -1.15
C ASN A 30 24.28 -3.47 -2.02
N SER A 31 24.38 -2.41 -2.83
CA SER A 31 25.53 -2.17 -3.72
C SER A 31 26.53 -1.16 -3.12
N GLN A 32 27.65 -0.95 -3.80
CA GLN A 32 28.65 0.08 -3.46
C GLN A 32 28.09 1.52 -3.53
N LEU A 33 26.91 1.72 -4.14
CA LEU A 33 26.22 3.01 -4.21
C LEU A 33 25.31 3.27 -2.98
N SER A 34 25.23 2.32 -2.04
CA SER A 34 24.35 2.42 -0.86
C SER A 34 24.61 3.68 -0.04
N ASP A 35 25.87 4.00 0.25
CA ASP A 35 26.25 5.17 1.04
C ASP A 35 25.79 6.47 0.37
N THR A 36 26.00 6.60 -0.95
CA THR A 36 25.53 7.77 -1.71
C THR A 36 24.01 7.86 -1.77
N TYR A 37 23.33 6.72 -1.90
CA TYR A 37 21.87 6.65 -1.93
C TYR A 37 21.25 7.07 -0.60
N PHE A 38 21.74 6.53 0.53
CA PHE A 38 21.28 6.90 1.85
C PHE A 38 21.67 8.33 2.24
N ALA A 39 22.84 8.81 1.82
CA ALA A 39 23.25 10.20 2.03
C ALA A 39 22.31 11.18 1.31
N ALA A 40 21.93 10.89 0.07
CA ALA A 40 20.97 11.70 -0.69
C ALA A 40 19.59 11.72 -0.02
N LEU A 41 19.09 10.56 0.46
CA LEU A 41 17.79 10.48 1.14
C LEU A 41 17.77 11.19 2.51
N LYS A 42 18.91 11.19 3.22
CA LYS A 42 19.08 11.88 4.51
C LYS A 42 19.46 13.36 4.36
N PHE A 43 19.70 13.83 3.14
CA PHE A 43 19.98 15.24 2.89
C PHE A 43 18.79 16.09 3.38
N HIS A 44 19.06 17.16 4.12
CA HIS A 44 18.01 18.01 4.68
C HIS A 44 17.69 19.16 3.75
N ILE A 45 16.41 19.32 3.42
CA ILE A 45 15.87 20.47 2.69
C ILE A 45 14.96 21.21 3.66
N GLY A 46 15.53 22.23 4.31
CA GLY A 46 14.86 22.95 5.40
C GLY A 46 14.74 22.07 6.66
N PRO A 47 13.56 21.98 7.30
CA PRO A 47 13.38 21.21 8.54
C PRO A 47 13.24 19.69 8.33
N LEU A 48 13.07 19.22 7.09
CA LEU A 48 12.80 17.83 6.75
C LEU A 48 13.89 17.26 5.85
N SER A 49 14.14 15.95 5.95
CA SER A 49 15.01 15.26 4.99
C SER A 49 14.30 15.04 3.65
N VAL A 50 15.07 14.82 2.59
CA VAL A 50 14.56 14.45 1.26
C VAL A 50 13.62 13.25 1.35
N LEU A 51 13.98 12.24 2.15
CA LEU A 51 13.11 11.09 2.41
C LEU A 51 11.75 11.49 2.99
N HIS A 52 11.72 12.37 3.99
CA HIS A 52 10.46 12.81 4.60
C HIS A 52 9.63 13.63 3.61
N TRP A 53 10.25 14.53 2.85
CA TRP A 53 9.58 15.29 1.80
C TRP A 53 8.94 14.38 0.75
N ILE A 54 9.68 13.37 0.27
CA ILE A 54 9.17 12.40 -0.71
C ILE A 54 8.01 11.61 -0.09
N ASN A 55 8.16 11.13 1.14
CA ASN A 55 7.12 10.35 1.82
C ASN A 55 5.84 11.17 1.97
N ASP A 56 5.92 12.36 2.56
CA ASP A 56 4.76 13.22 2.82
C ASP A 56 4.07 13.63 1.52
N ALA A 57 4.83 14.02 0.49
CA ALA A 57 4.26 14.43 -0.79
C ALA A 57 3.59 13.26 -1.54
N LEU A 58 4.24 12.10 -1.61
CA LEU A 58 3.67 10.92 -2.28
C LEU A 58 2.46 10.38 -1.52
N MET A 59 2.54 10.33 -0.18
CA MET A 59 1.41 9.90 0.66
C MET A 59 0.24 10.87 0.58
N ALA A 60 0.48 12.18 0.50
CA ALA A 60 -0.58 13.17 0.31
C ALA A 60 -1.32 12.96 -1.02
N VAL A 61 -0.61 12.74 -2.12
CA VAL A 61 -1.21 12.42 -3.42
C VAL A 61 -1.96 11.08 -3.37
N PHE A 62 -1.37 10.06 -2.76
CA PHE A 62 -1.99 8.75 -2.59
C PHE A 62 -3.31 8.83 -1.81
N PHE A 63 -3.31 9.47 -0.64
CA PHE A 63 -4.51 9.62 0.18
C PHE A 63 -5.56 10.52 -0.47
N LEU A 64 -5.16 11.52 -1.25
CA LEU A 64 -6.10 12.30 -2.05
C LEU A 64 -6.84 11.41 -3.06
N LEU A 65 -6.12 10.58 -3.80
CA LEU A 65 -6.72 9.64 -4.76
C LEU A 65 -7.64 8.63 -4.08
N VAL A 66 -7.17 8.02 -2.98
CA VAL A 66 -7.97 7.08 -2.17
C VAL A 66 -9.23 7.78 -1.63
N GLY A 67 -9.11 9.00 -1.13
CA GLY A 67 -10.24 9.78 -0.62
C GLY A 67 -11.28 10.10 -1.70
N LEU A 68 -10.85 10.44 -2.91
CA LEU A 68 -11.73 10.66 -4.06
C LEU A 68 -12.44 9.37 -4.49
N GLU A 69 -11.73 8.25 -4.49
CA GLU A 69 -12.29 6.93 -4.82
C GLU A 69 -13.34 6.49 -3.79
N ILE A 70 -13.03 6.60 -2.50
CA ILE A 70 -13.99 6.30 -1.42
C ILE A 70 -15.23 7.19 -1.54
N LYS A 71 -15.03 8.50 -1.80
CA LYS A 71 -16.17 9.43 -2.01
C LYS A 71 -17.03 9.00 -3.19
N ARG A 72 -16.42 8.57 -4.30
CA ARG A 72 -17.13 8.04 -5.48
C ARG A 72 -17.94 6.78 -5.12
N GLU A 73 -17.34 5.83 -4.41
CA GLU A 73 -18.04 4.59 -4.01
C GLU A 73 -19.19 4.82 -3.02
N VAL A 74 -19.05 5.81 -2.13
CA VAL A 74 -20.08 6.17 -1.15
C VAL A 74 -21.29 6.83 -1.81
N LEU A 75 -21.07 7.64 -2.85
CA LEU A 75 -22.12 8.38 -3.57
C LEU A 75 -22.82 7.50 -4.63
N ASP A 76 -22.04 6.86 -5.49
CA ASP A 76 -22.54 6.21 -6.71
C ASP A 76 -22.26 4.69 -6.75
N GLY A 77 -21.53 4.15 -5.78
CA GLY A 77 -21.02 2.78 -5.79
C GLY A 77 -21.70 1.80 -4.82
N ARG A 78 -20.99 0.72 -4.52
CA ARG A 78 -21.46 -0.40 -3.67
C ARG A 78 -21.60 -0.03 -2.21
N LEU A 79 -21.04 1.10 -1.78
CA LEU A 79 -21.15 1.62 -0.42
C LEU A 79 -22.30 2.62 -0.31
N ARG A 80 -23.33 2.59 -1.17
CA ARG A 80 -24.42 3.55 -1.09
C ARG A 80 -25.41 3.24 0.03
N THR A 81 -25.66 1.96 0.32
CA THR A 81 -26.63 1.54 1.35
C THR A 81 -25.96 1.16 2.67
N TRP A 82 -26.67 1.35 3.79
CA TRP A 82 -26.15 1.03 5.13
C TRP A 82 -25.74 -0.45 5.30
N PRO A 83 -26.52 -1.44 4.83
CA PRO A 83 -26.13 -2.86 4.94
C PRO A 83 -24.81 -3.17 4.22
N ASP A 84 -24.60 -2.59 3.04
CA ASP A 84 -23.41 -2.83 2.22
C ASP A 84 -22.13 -2.20 2.81
N ARG A 85 -22.26 -1.22 3.71
CA ARG A 85 -21.14 -0.56 4.40
C ARG A 85 -20.63 -1.33 5.62
N ILE A 86 -21.56 -1.94 6.37
CA ILE A 86 -21.24 -2.54 7.67
C ILE A 86 -20.37 -3.79 7.51
N LEU A 87 -20.66 -4.63 6.52
CA LEU A 87 -19.92 -5.86 6.25
C LEU A 87 -18.44 -5.60 5.94
N PRO A 88 -18.08 -4.75 4.96
CA PRO A 88 -16.69 -4.37 4.69
C PRO A 88 -16.05 -3.61 5.86
N GLY A 89 -16.80 -2.74 6.53
CA GLY A 89 -16.30 -1.98 7.69
C GLY A 89 -15.88 -2.89 8.85
N LEU A 90 -16.71 -3.87 9.21
CA LEU A 90 -16.37 -4.85 10.25
C LEU A 90 -15.23 -5.76 9.83
N ALA A 91 -15.19 -6.19 8.56
CA ALA A 91 -14.09 -7.00 8.03
C ALA A 91 -12.75 -6.24 8.09
N ALA A 92 -12.74 -4.96 7.72
CA ALA A 92 -11.56 -4.09 7.81
C ALA A 92 -11.12 -3.86 9.27
N LEU A 93 -12.07 -3.58 10.17
CA LEU A 93 -11.78 -3.42 11.59
C LEU A 93 -11.18 -4.69 12.21
N GLY A 94 -11.74 -5.86 11.90
CA GLY A 94 -11.19 -7.14 12.35
C GLY A 94 -9.81 -7.40 11.76
N GLY A 95 -9.63 -7.13 10.46
CA GLY A 95 -8.36 -7.27 9.75
C GLY A 95 -7.25 -6.36 10.27
N MET A 96 -7.59 -5.18 10.82
CA MET A 96 -6.62 -4.29 11.47
C MET A 96 -6.39 -4.64 12.94
N ALA A 97 -7.45 -4.96 13.69
CA ALA A 97 -7.39 -5.20 15.12
C ALA A 97 -6.60 -6.46 15.45
N ALA A 98 -6.82 -7.57 14.72
CA ALA A 98 -6.13 -8.83 14.98
C ALA A 98 -4.59 -8.72 14.93
N PRO A 99 -3.96 -8.23 13.84
CA PRO A 99 -2.50 -8.07 13.79
C PRO A 99 -1.98 -7.03 14.78
N ALA A 100 -2.74 -5.95 15.03
CA ALA A 100 -2.40 -4.94 16.03
C ALA A 100 -2.30 -5.54 17.45
N PHE A 101 -3.29 -6.34 17.85
CA PHE A 101 -3.30 -7.00 19.16
C PHE A 101 -2.18 -8.02 19.29
N VAL A 102 -1.93 -8.84 18.26
CA VAL A 102 -0.82 -9.80 18.27
C VAL A 102 0.51 -9.08 18.43
N TYR A 103 0.74 -7.99 17.68
CA TYR A 103 1.97 -7.20 17.79
C TYR A 103 2.14 -6.57 19.18
N ALA A 104 1.08 -5.96 19.72
CA ALA A 104 1.11 -5.35 21.05
C ALA A 104 1.35 -6.39 22.16
N ALA A 105 0.76 -7.57 22.06
CA ALA A 105 0.96 -8.65 23.02
C ALA A 105 2.41 -9.17 23.01
N VAL A 106 3.01 -9.31 21.83
CA VAL A 106 4.42 -9.73 21.69
C VAL A 106 5.39 -8.65 22.18
N ASN A 107 5.08 -7.37 21.95
CA ASN A 107 5.95 -6.23 22.28
C ASN A 107 5.63 -5.59 23.64
N TRP A 108 4.84 -6.25 24.50
CA TRP A 108 4.32 -5.66 25.73
C TRP A 108 5.40 -5.15 26.69
N ASN A 109 6.56 -5.81 26.70
CA ASN A 109 7.69 -5.47 27.57
C ASN A 109 8.63 -4.38 27.00
N SER A 110 8.29 -3.80 25.85
CA SER A 110 9.14 -2.81 25.16
C SER A 110 8.32 -1.56 24.80
N PRO A 111 8.24 -0.59 25.72
CA PRO A 111 7.44 0.62 25.54
C PRO A 111 7.77 1.42 24.26
N GLU A 112 9.01 1.35 23.80
CA GLU A 112 9.47 2.03 22.59
C GLU A 112 8.90 1.41 21.31
N THR A 113 8.73 0.08 21.26
CA THR A 113 8.23 -0.63 20.08
C THR A 113 6.71 -0.70 20.02
N LEU A 114 6.01 -0.51 21.14
CA LEU A 114 4.53 -0.51 21.19
C LEU A 114 3.89 0.52 20.25
N ARG A 115 4.59 1.62 19.93
CA ARG A 115 4.11 2.61 18.94
C ARG A 115 4.00 2.04 17.51
N GLY A 116 4.65 0.92 17.23
CA GLY A 116 4.66 0.23 15.94
C GLY A 116 3.44 -0.65 15.66
N TRP A 117 2.41 -0.65 16.52
CA TRP A 117 1.23 -1.53 16.36
C TRP A 117 0.48 -1.37 15.02
N ALA A 118 0.59 -0.19 14.40
CA ALA A 118 -0.05 0.10 13.12
C ALA A 118 0.71 -0.46 11.91
N ILE A 119 2.00 -0.83 12.07
CA ILE A 119 2.84 -1.38 10.99
C ILE A 119 2.23 -2.67 10.39
N PRO A 120 1.87 -3.69 11.18
CA PRO A 120 1.29 -4.93 10.64
C PRO A 120 -0.18 -4.80 10.21
N ALA A 121 -0.86 -3.70 10.54
CA ALA A 121 -2.22 -3.43 10.11
C ALA A 121 -2.30 -2.79 8.71
N ALA A 122 -1.22 -2.17 8.24
CA ALA A 122 -1.16 -1.54 6.92
C ALA A 122 -1.13 -2.61 5.82
N THR A 123 -2.11 -2.58 4.91
CA THR A 123 -2.18 -3.48 3.75
C THR A 123 -1.92 -2.68 2.47
N ASP A 124 -0.90 -3.08 1.70
CA ASP A 124 -0.62 -2.49 0.37
C ASP A 124 -1.42 -3.23 -0.71
N ILE A 125 -2.52 -2.60 -1.14
CA ILE A 125 -3.42 -3.14 -2.16
C ILE A 125 -2.71 -3.26 -3.52
N ALA A 126 -1.80 -2.34 -3.87
CA ALA A 126 -1.10 -2.38 -5.15
C ALA A 126 -0.14 -3.59 -5.22
N PHE A 127 0.53 -3.89 -4.10
CA PHE A 127 1.33 -5.11 -3.99
C PHE A 127 0.45 -6.37 -4.03
N ALA A 128 -0.65 -6.41 -3.28
CA ALA A 128 -1.56 -7.55 -3.27
C ALA A 128 -2.13 -7.85 -4.67
N LEU A 129 -2.63 -6.83 -5.37
CA LEU A 129 -3.12 -6.96 -6.74
C LEU A 129 -2.01 -7.36 -7.72
N GLY A 130 -0.79 -6.83 -7.55
CA GLY A 130 0.37 -7.22 -8.34
C GLY A 130 0.71 -8.71 -8.22
N VAL A 131 0.73 -9.24 -7.01
CA VAL A 131 0.97 -10.67 -6.76
C VAL A 131 -0.19 -11.53 -7.29
N LEU A 132 -1.44 -11.09 -7.10
CA LEU A 132 -2.61 -11.80 -7.64
C LEU A 132 -2.58 -11.87 -9.17
N ALA A 133 -2.17 -10.79 -9.84
CA ALA A 133 -2.01 -10.76 -11.29
C ALA A 133 -0.91 -11.73 -11.78
N LEU A 134 0.18 -11.89 -11.02
CA LEU A 134 1.24 -12.85 -11.31
C LEU A 134 0.82 -14.31 -11.11
N LEU A 135 -0.09 -14.57 -10.16
CA LEU A 135 -0.65 -15.90 -9.91
C LEU A 135 -1.64 -16.36 -11.00
N GLY A 136 -2.00 -15.46 -11.93
CA GLY A 136 -2.83 -15.77 -13.09
C GLY A 136 -4.30 -16.07 -12.75
N SER A 137 -5.02 -16.63 -13.71
CA SER A 137 -6.49 -16.77 -13.75
C SER A 137 -7.11 -17.76 -12.74
N ARG A 138 -6.46 -18.04 -11.60
CA ARG A 138 -6.97 -18.98 -10.58
C ARG A 138 -7.80 -18.33 -9.47
N VAL A 139 -8.01 -17.01 -9.54
CA VAL A 139 -8.85 -16.27 -8.56
C VAL A 139 -10.19 -15.93 -9.21
N PRO A 140 -11.32 -16.44 -8.68
CA PRO A 140 -12.64 -16.19 -9.25
C PRO A 140 -12.99 -14.71 -9.16
N VAL A 141 -13.27 -14.08 -10.32
CA VAL A 141 -13.93 -12.78 -10.38
C VAL A 141 -15.35 -12.97 -9.82
N PRO A 142 -15.82 -12.18 -8.84
CA PRO A 142 -17.18 -12.33 -8.33
C PRO A 142 -18.19 -12.20 -9.47
N PRO A 143 -19.25 -13.04 -9.52
CA PRO A 143 -20.28 -12.93 -10.54
C PRO A 143 -20.92 -11.55 -10.48
N ARG A 144 -20.91 -10.84 -11.61
CA ARG A 144 -21.67 -9.60 -11.80
C ARG A 144 -23.13 -10.01 -12.04
N SER A 145 -23.94 -10.09 -10.98
CA SER A 145 -25.39 -10.29 -11.14
C SER A 145 -26.03 -9.00 -11.63
N SER A 146 -26.55 -9.05 -12.85
CA SER A 146 -27.52 -8.11 -13.44
C SER A 146 -28.79 -7.99 -12.62
#